data_AF-A0AAU8A5S3-F1
#
_entry.id   AF-A0AAU8A5S3-F1
#
_cell.length_a   1.000
_cell.length_b   1.000
_cell.length_c   1.000
_cell.angle_alpha   90.00
_cell.angle_beta   90.00
_cell.angle_gamma   90.00
#
_symmetry.space_group_name_H-M   'P 1'
#
loop_
_entity.id
_entity.type
_entity.pdbx_description
1 polymer ?
#
loop_
_entity_poly.entity_id
_entity_poly.type
_entity_poly.pdbx_seq_one_letter_code
_entity_poly.pdbx_strand_id
1 'polypeptide(L)'
;MEIKKETVCEDTLYIIREYYRLNTGPLFDVLAGDCVWLSIGNLLVSGAEAIKAQFQDGFLMPRFELEEPSFRQIETGSAGQLMVLGEYTLYASGQADIVCTARQRLTFCYREEADGYRLYHMHVSNEYSELVDEEVFPVQITKQTYRYVQRLLKESGENNNRRLAVKENGSLCFIDTGMIQYIQALERESILYLVNEHRQVQASIKALEEELPPHFYRLHRSYFINCDYVAKIERYKLTLITGEELPIPKMRYTQIRDDVTAIIEKKAGRN
;
A
#
# COMPACT_ATOMS: atom_id res chain seq x y z
N MET A 1 -3.75 -25.63 13.39
CA MET A 1 -4.74 -25.25 14.43
C MET A 1 -6.13 -25.68 13.98
N GLU A 2 -7.05 -25.96 14.91
CA GLU A 2 -8.44 -26.34 14.61
C GLU A 2 -9.40 -25.21 15.05
N ILE A 3 -10.37 -24.86 14.21
CA ILE A 3 -11.40 -23.84 14.51
C ILE A 3 -12.64 -24.52 15.08
N LYS A 4 -13.14 -24.01 16.22
CA LYS A 4 -14.35 -24.53 16.86
C LYS A 4 -15.43 -23.47 16.95
N LYS A 5 -16.69 -23.90 16.89
CA LYS A 5 -17.84 -22.99 16.94
C LYS A 5 -17.89 -22.22 18.26
N GLU A 6 -17.54 -22.88 19.36
CA GLU A 6 -17.62 -22.34 20.72
C GLU A 6 -16.51 -21.32 21.02
N THR A 7 -15.39 -21.40 20.31
CA THR A 7 -14.19 -20.58 20.54
C THR A 7 -13.81 -19.75 19.32
N VAL A 8 -14.70 -19.62 18.33
CA VAL A 8 -14.35 -19.03 17.02
C VAL A 8 -13.84 -17.60 17.14
N CYS A 9 -14.32 -16.84 18.13
CA CYS A 9 -13.85 -15.49 18.43
C CYS A 9 -12.41 -15.51 18.97
N GLU A 10 -12.14 -16.35 19.96
CA GLU A 10 -10.81 -16.53 20.58
C GLU A 10 -9.81 -17.08 19.57
N ASP A 11 -10.22 -18.04 18.75
CA ASP A 11 -9.45 -18.64 17.68
C ASP A 11 -9.05 -17.59 16.63
N THR A 12 -10.02 -16.77 16.20
CA THR A 12 -9.76 -15.68 15.24
C THR A 12 -8.85 -14.61 15.83
N LEU A 13 -9.04 -14.24 17.10
CA LEU A 13 -8.16 -13.30 17.80
C LEU A 13 -6.73 -13.84 17.88
N TYR A 14 -6.56 -15.12 18.21
CA TYR A 14 -5.25 -15.76 18.25
C TYR A 14 -4.56 -15.72 16.88
N ILE A 15 -5.28 -16.08 15.81
CA ILE A 15 -4.75 -16.03 14.43
C ILE A 15 -4.23 -14.64 14.09
N ILE A 16 -5.02 -13.60 14.36
CA ILE A 16 -4.65 -12.22 14.04
C ILE A 16 -3.48 -11.74 14.88
N ARG A 17 -3.46 -12.08 16.18
CA ARG A 17 -2.36 -11.71 17.06
C ARG A 17 -1.05 -12.34 16.60
N GLU A 18 -1.05 -13.60 16.21
CA GLU A 18 0.14 -14.28 15.69
C GLU A 18 0.56 -13.72 14.33
N TYR A 19 -0.39 -13.41 13.45
CA TYR A 19 -0.13 -12.73 12.18
C TYR A 19 0.64 -11.41 12.40
N TYR A 20 0.19 -10.57 13.34
CA TYR A 20 0.86 -9.31 13.67
C TYR A 20 2.19 -9.47 14.42
N ARG A 21 2.44 -10.65 14.99
CA ARG A 21 3.74 -11.08 15.52
C ARG A 21 4.64 -11.74 14.48
N LEU A 22 4.27 -11.63 13.21
CA LEU A 22 5.01 -12.19 12.06
C LEU A 22 5.01 -13.73 12.02
N ASN A 23 4.04 -14.36 12.69
CA ASN A 23 3.81 -15.79 12.64
C ASN A 23 2.53 -16.10 11.85
N THR A 24 2.68 -16.47 10.58
CA THR A 24 1.55 -16.78 9.70
C THR A 24 1.07 -18.23 9.77
N GLY A 25 1.76 -19.10 10.53
CA GLY A 25 1.42 -20.52 10.63
C GLY A 25 -0.05 -20.78 11.00
N PRO A 26 -0.56 -20.19 12.09
CA PRO A 26 -1.96 -20.35 12.50
C PRO A 26 -2.96 -19.90 11.43
N LEU A 27 -2.67 -18.83 10.70
CA LEU A 27 -3.50 -18.36 9.59
C LEU A 27 -3.52 -19.37 8.44
N PHE A 28 -2.34 -19.83 8.02
CA PHE A 28 -2.21 -20.74 6.88
C PHE A 28 -2.83 -22.12 7.17
N ASP A 29 -2.76 -22.56 8.42
CA ASP A 29 -3.34 -23.83 8.86
C ASP A 29 -4.84 -23.93 8.65
N VAL A 30 -5.56 -22.80 8.60
CA VAL A 30 -7.03 -22.76 8.57
C VAL A 30 -7.61 -22.34 7.23
N LEU A 31 -6.79 -21.93 6.25
CA LEU A 31 -7.27 -21.46 4.94
C LEU A 31 -8.03 -22.56 4.19
N ALA A 32 -9.19 -22.22 3.65
CA ALA A 32 -9.85 -23.00 2.61
C ALA A 32 -9.06 -22.88 1.29
N GLY A 33 -9.10 -23.90 0.43
CA GLY A 33 -8.35 -23.89 -0.83
C GLY A 33 -8.70 -22.72 -1.77
N ASP A 34 -9.99 -22.35 -1.81
CA ASP A 34 -10.60 -21.29 -2.63
C ASP A 34 -10.75 -19.95 -1.88
N CYS A 35 -10.08 -19.77 -0.74
CA CYS A 35 -10.29 -18.61 0.11
C CYS A 35 -9.99 -17.28 -0.59
N VAL A 36 -10.63 -16.20 -0.13
CA VAL A 36 -10.42 -14.84 -0.64
C VAL A 36 -9.97 -13.94 0.49
N TRP A 37 -8.91 -13.16 0.24
CA TRP A 37 -8.44 -12.11 1.13
C TRP A 37 -8.66 -10.75 0.49
N LEU A 38 -9.53 -9.96 1.10
CA LEU A 38 -9.65 -8.53 0.89
C LEU A 38 -9.00 -7.81 2.08
N SER A 39 -7.95 -7.06 1.83
CA SER A 39 -7.28 -6.31 2.90
C SER A 39 -7.36 -4.81 2.65
N ILE A 40 -6.71 -4.07 3.54
CA ILE A 40 -6.49 -2.63 3.42
C ILE A 40 -5.82 -2.27 2.08
N GLY A 41 -6.16 -1.10 1.54
CA GLY A 41 -5.72 -0.67 0.21
C GLY A 41 -6.43 -1.44 -0.91
N ASN A 42 -5.73 -1.70 -2.02
CA ASN A 42 -6.25 -2.41 -3.19
C ASN A 42 -5.94 -3.92 -3.17
N LEU A 43 -5.59 -4.50 -2.01
CA LEU A 43 -5.20 -5.91 -1.93
C LEU A 43 -6.42 -6.83 -2.00
N LEU A 44 -6.53 -7.54 -3.12
CA LEU A 44 -7.48 -8.62 -3.33
C LEU A 44 -6.74 -9.85 -3.87
N VAL A 45 -6.76 -10.95 -3.12
CA VAL A 45 -6.07 -12.21 -3.48
C VAL A 45 -7.04 -13.38 -3.32
N SER A 46 -7.01 -14.30 -4.29
CA SER A 46 -7.86 -15.50 -4.29
C SER A 46 -7.01 -16.76 -4.36
N GLY A 47 -7.34 -17.74 -3.52
CA GLY A 47 -6.69 -19.03 -3.39
C GLY A 47 -5.62 -19.07 -2.29
N ALA A 48 -5.60 -20.16 -1.53
CA ALA A 48 -4.68 -20.32 -0.40
C ALA A 48 -3.20 -20.22 -0.81
N GLU A 49 -2.82 -20.82 -1.94
CA GLU A 49 -1.44 -20.78 -2.44
C GLU A 49 -1.03 -19.36 -2.86
N ALA A 50 -1.92 -18.60 -3.49
CA ALA A 50 -1.65 -17.21 -3.86
C ALA A 50 -1.52 -16.30 -2.64
N ILE A 51 -2.30 -16.55 -1.59
CA ILE A 51 -2.18 -15.84 -0.30
C ILE A 51 -0.84 -16.18 0.36
N LYS A 52 -0.46 -17.46 0.46
CA LYS A 52 0.84 -17.87 1.02
C LYS A 52 2.02 -17.26 0.25
N ALA A 53 1.92 -17.18 -1.08
CA ALA A 53 2.95 -16.55 -1.92
C ALA A 53 3.19 -15.07 -1.59
N GLN A 54 2.20 -14.36 -1.02
CA GLN A 54 2.39 -12.97 -0.57
C GLN A 54 3.46 -12.84 0.53
N PHE A 55 3.87 -13.93 1.18
CA PHE A 55 4.79 -13.93 2.31
C PHE A 55 6.19 -14.48 1.97
N GLN A 56 6.40 -15.08 0.78
CA GLN A 56 7.63 -15.79 0.43
C GLN A 56 8.85 -14.87 0.22
N ASP A 57 8.67 -13.68 -0.37
CA ASP A 57 9.79 -12.80 -0.72
C ASP A 57 10.31 -11.92 0.44
N GLY A 58 10.00 -12.24 1.69
CA GLY A 58 10.20 -11.35 2.82
C GLY A 58 8.96 -10.49 3.07
N PHE A 59 8.26 -10.86 4.14
CA PHE A 59 7.15 -10.13 4.73
C PHE A 59 7.71 -8.91 5.45
N LEU A 60 7.66 -7.74 4.80
CA LEU A 60 8.12 -6.49 5.39
C LEU A 60 6.95 -5.82 6.11
N MET A 61 6.62 -6.33 7.29
CA MET A 61 5.66 -5.73 8.20
C MET A 61 6.37 -5.58 9.56
N PRO A 62 6.30 -4.40 10.22
CA PRO A 62 6.70 -4.29 11.61
C PRO A 62 5.91 -5.26 12.48
N ARG A 63 6.48 -5.64 13.62
CA ARG A 63 5.70 -6.34 14.64
C ARG A 63 4.70 -5.34 15.25
N PHE A 64 3.44 -5.76 15.35
CA PHE A 64 2.41 -5.02 16.04
C PHE A 64 1.90 -5.81 17.24
N GLU A 65 1.51 -5.10 18.28
CA GLU A 65 0.69 -5.64 19.35
C GLU A 65 -0.74 -5.10 19.20
N LEU A 66 -1.71 -5.94 19.56
CA LEU A 66 -3.12 -5.57 19.55
C LEU A 66 -3.53 -5.08 20.94
N GLU A 67 -4.21 -3.94 20.99
CA GLU A 67 -4.93 -3.47 22.17
C GLU A 67 -6.44 -3.40 21.91
N GLU A 68 -7.19 -3.45 23.01
CA GLU A 68 -8.66 -3.36 23.02
C GLU A 68 -9.41 -4.26 22.01
N PRO A 69 -9.03 -5.55 21.84
CA PRO A 69 -9.70 -6.41 20.88
C PRO A 69 -11.15 -6.67 21.32
N SER A 70 -12.09 -6.46 20.39
CA SER A 70 -13.50 -6.76 20.53
C SER A 70 -13.94 -7.65 19.39
N PHE A 71 -14.23 -8.92 19.68
CA PHE A 71 -14.60 -9.92 18.69
C PHE A 71 -15.98 -10.47 19.03
N ARG A 72 -16.85 -10.54 18.02
CA ARG A 72 -18.19 -11.10 18.15
C ARG A 72 -18.50 -12.03 17.00
N GLN A 73 -19.18 -13.12 17.32
CA GLN A 73 -19.75 -14.00 16.32
C GLN A 73 -21.03 -13.39 15.76
N ILE A 74 -21.19 -13.46 14.45
CA ILE A 74 -22.41 -13.06 13.73
C ILE A 74 -23.18 -14.32 13.37
N GLU A 75 -24.47 -14.34 13.70
CA GLU A 75 -25.37 -15.43 13.32
C GLU A 75 -25.56 -15.43 11.80
N THR A 76 -25.25 -16.56 11.18
CA THR A 76 -25.30 -16.72 9.71
C THR A 76 -26.60 -17.38 9.25
N GLY A 77 -27.35 -18.01 10.18
CA GLY A 77 -28.51 -18.84 9.86
C GLY A 77 -28.15 -20.20 9.27
N SER A 78 -26.87 -20.56 9.21
CA SER A 78 -26.38 -21.83 8.68
C SER A 78 -25.44 -22.52 9.67
N ALA A 79 -25.77 -23.76 10.04
CA ALA A 79 -25.01 -24.50 11.05
C ALA A 79 -23.54 -24.72 10.67
N GLY A 80 -23.26 -24.89 9.37
CA GLY A 80 -21.91 -25.08 8.84
C GLY A 80 -21.20 -23.78 8.43
N GLN A 81 -21.65 -22.62 8.91
CA GLN A 81 -21.04 -21.32 8.62
C GLN A 81 -20.82 -20.53 9.92
N LEU A 82 -19.59 -20.06 10.12
CA LEU A 82 -19.23 -19.19 11.23
C LEU A 82 -18.77 -17.86 10.66
N MET A 83 -19.20 -16.75 11.25
CA MET A 83 -18.75 -15.42 10.87
C MET A 83 -18.32 -14.67 12.12
N VAL A 84 -17.14 -14.07 12.08
CA VAL A 84 -16.59 -13.28 13.18
C VAL A 84 -16.36 -11.87 12.69
N LEU A 85 -16.93 -10.90 13.41
CA LEU A 85 -16.57 -9.49 13.28
C LEU A 85 -15.62 -9.14 14.42
N GLY A 86 -14.50 -8.51 14.09
CA GLY A 86 -13.50 -8.07 15.07
C GLY A 86 -13.17 -6.60 14.89
N GLU A 87 -12.89 -5.91 15.99
CA GLU A 87 -12.29 -4.57 16.02
C GLU A 87 -11.13 -4.57 17.01
N TYR A 88 -10.05 -3.86 16.68
CA TYR A 88 -8.86 -3.76 17.54
C TYR A 88 -8.00 -2.57 17.13
N THR A 89 -7.13 -2.12 18.03
CA THR A 89 -6.14 -1.09 17.76
C THR A 89 -4.76 -1.72 17.66
N LEU A 90 -3.99 -1.36 16.64
CA LEU A 90 -2.62 -1.83 16.45
C LEU A 90 -1.61 -0.80 16.94
N TYR A 91 -0.57 -1.27 17.64
CA TYR A 91 0.57 -0.48 18.08
C TYR A 91 1.87 -1.14 17.63
N ALA A 92 2.77 -0.38 17.01
CA ALA A 92 4.09 -0.88 16.62
C ALA A 92 4.96 -1.17 17.85
N SER A 93 5.54 -2.36 17.97
CA SER A 93 6.38 -2.71 19.12
C SER A 93 7.85 -2.30 18.92
N GLY A 94 8.33 -1.33 19.70
CA GLY A 94 9.66 -1.37 20.33
C GLY A 94 10.94 -0.99 19.57
N GLN A 95 10.95 -0.38 18.37
CA GLN A 95 12.20 0.19 17.81
C GLN A 95 12.07 1.14 16.60
N ALA A 96 11.09 2.03 16.59
CA ALA A 96 11.12 3.18 15.69
C ALA A 96 10.42 4.36 16.38
N ASP A 97 10.89 5.57 16.14
CA ASP A 97 10.30 6.85 16.55
C ASP A 97 8.92 7.10 15.90
N ILE A 98 8.10 6.06 15.76
CA ILE A 98 6.83 6.03 15.02
C ILE A 98 5.76 5.48 15.95
N VAL A 99 4.97 6.38 16.53
CA VAL A 99 3.69 6.05 17.14
C VAL A 99 2.68 5.91 15.99
N CYS A 100 2.36 4.68 15.60
CA CYS A 100 1.30 4.41 14.63
C CYS A 100 0.20 3.64 15.36
N THR A 101 -0.98 4.27 15.44
CA THR A 101 -2.17 3.69 16.06
C THR A 101 -3.25 3.55 15.01
N ALA A 102 -3.40 2.35 14.44
CA ALA A 102 -4.44 2.10 13.45
C ALA A 102 -5.56 1.29 14.10
N ARG A 103 -6.78 1.84 14.11
CA ARG A 103 -7.97 1.07 14.46
C ARG A 103 -8.44 0.28 13.24
N GLN A 104 -8.54 -1.03 13.42
CA GLN A 104 -8.88 -1.98 12.36
C GLN A 104 -10.20 -2.67 12.65
N ARG A 105 -10.87 -3.06 11.58
CA ARG A 105 -12.04 -3.93 11.59
C ARG A 105 -11.79 -5.12 10.69
N LEU A 106 -12.19 -6.31 11.14
CA LEU A 106 -12.13 -7.52 10.34
C LEU A 106 -13.46 -8.23 10.25
N THR A 107 -13.65 -8.98 9.18
CA THR A 107 -14.70 -9.99 9.03
C THR A 107 -14.06 -11.28 8.54
N PHE A 108 -14.13 -12.33 9.34
CA PHE A 108 -13.63 -13.65 9.00
C PHE A 108 -14.80 -14.61 8.87
N CYS A 109 -14.91 -15.28 7.72
CA CYS A 109 -15.95 -16.27 7.47
C CYS A 109 -15.34 -17.65 7.30
N TYR A 110 -15.83 -18.58 8.11
CA TYR A 110 -15.45 -19.98 8.10
C TYR A 110 -16.63 -20.82 7.63
N ARG A 111 -16.33 -21.92 6.94
CA ARG A 111 -17.31 -22.94 6.60
C ARG A 111 -16.84 -24.32 7.00
N GLU A 112 -17.78 -25.18 7.33
CA GLU A 112 -17.50 -26.58 7.60
C GLU A 112 -17.06 -27.30 6.32
N GLU A 113 -15.91 -27.95 6.38
CA GLU A 113 -15.39 -28.86 5.35
C GLU A 113 -15.15 -30.24 5.99
N ALA A 114 -14.69 -31.22 5.20
CA ALA A 114 -14.52 -32.60 5.66
C ALA A 114 -13.58 -32.77 6.86
N ASP A 115 -12.65 -31.83 7.06
CA ASP A 115 -11.63 -31.83 8.10
C ASP A 115 -11.81 -30.71 9.14
N GLY A 116 -12.99 -30.09 9.20
CA GLY A 116 -13.34 -29.05 10.16
C GLY A 116 -13.65 -27.71 9.51
N TYR A 117 -13.71 -26.64 10.31
CA TYR A 117 -14.01 -25.31 9.80
C TYR A 117 -12.79 -24.68 9.09
N ARG A 118 -13.01 -24.23 7.86
CA ARG A 118 -12.00 -23.59 7.00
C ARG A 118 -12.37 -22.14 6.70
N LEU A 119 -11.38 -21.26 6.81
CA LEU A 119 -11.47 -19.82 6.54
C LEU A 119 -11.51 -19.59 5.03
N TYR A 120 -12.68 -19.20 4.50
CA TYR A 120 -12.87 -18.98 3.06
C TYR A 120 -12.97 -17.50 2.69
N HIS A 121 -13.20 -16.61 3.65
CA HIS A 121 -13.21 -15.17 3.41
C HIS A 121 -12.57 -14.42 4.56
N MET A 122 -11.61 -13.57 4.23
CA MET A 122 -11.00 -12.61 5.13
C MET A 122 -11.19 -11.22 4.57
N HIS A 123 -11.79 -10.35 5.37
CA HIS A 123 -11.84 -8.93 5.10
C HIS A 123 -11.17 -8.18 6.25
N VAL A 124 -10.23 -7.30 5.95
CA VAL A 124 -9.65 -6.36 6.91
C VAL A 124 -9.74 -4.94 6.34
N SER A 125 -10.19 -4.01 7.16
CA SER A 125 -10.35 -2.59 6.82
C SER A 125 -9.86 -1.73 7.98
N ASN A 126 -9.54 -0.48 7.69
CA ASN A 126 -9.19 0.50 8.72
C ASN A 126 -10.35 1.46 8.94
N GLU A 127 -10.42 2.06 10.13
CA GLU A 127 -11.20 3.27 10.29
C GLU A 127 -10.59 4.40 9.45
N TYR A 128 -11.44 5.23 8.86
CA TYR A 128 -10.99 6.44 8.20
C TYR A 128 -10.55 7.41 9.31
N SER A 129 -9.25 7.55 9.55
CA SER A 129 -8.74 8.67 10.33
C SER A 129 -8.76 9.91 9.42
N GLU A 130 -9.43 10.98 9.86
CA GLU A 130 -9.09 12.31 9.35
C GLU A 130 -7.59 12.48 9.58
N LEU A 131 -6.87 12.88 8.53
CA LEU A 131 -5.43 13.11 8.54
C LEU A 131 -5.09 13.98 9.76
N VAL A 132 -4.55 13.37 10.82
CA VAL A 132 -3.88 14.10 11.88
C VAL A 132 -2.49 14.38 11.32
N ASP A 133 -2.10 15.66 11.28
CA ASP A 133 -0.86 16.21 10.69
C ASP A 133 0.47 15.53 11.11
N GLU A 134 0.43 14.54 12.01
CA GLU A 134 1.59 13.83 12.57
C GLU A 134 1.66 12.33 12.21
N GLU A 135 0.72 11.74 11.46
CA GLU A 135 0.83 10.34 11.01
C GLU A 135 1.64 10.19 9.71
N VAL A 136 2.83 9.59 9.81
CA VAL A 136 3.80 9.43 8.69
C VAL A 136 3.47 8.24 7.76
N PHE A 137 2.36 7.51 7.93
CA PHE A 137 2.10 6.36 7.06
C PHE A 137 0.63 6.06 6.71
N PRO A 138 0.20 6.43 5.51
CA PRO A 138 -1.03 5.98 4.87
C PRO A 138 -0.89 4.56 4.36
N VAL A 139 -1.84 3.75 4.78
CA VAL A 139 -1.93 2.30 4.59
C VAL A 139 -2.31 1.89 3.14
N GLN A 140 -2.31 2.84 2.20
CA GLN A 140 -2.68 2.63 0.79
C GLN A 140 -1.52 2.11 -0.09
N ILE A 141 -0.33 1.89 0.48
CA ILE A 141 0.89 1.64 -0.28
C ILE A 141 1.00 0.14 -0.63
N THR A 142 0.92 -0.21 -1.92
CA THR A 142 1.16 -1.58 -2.39
C THR A 142 2.55 -2.07 -1.96
N LYS A 143 2.72 -3.38 -1.68
CA LYS A 143 4.01 -3.99 -1.28
C LYS A 143 5.16 -3.63 -2.23
N GLN A 144 4.86 -3.42 -3.51
CA GLN A 144 5.82 -2.98 -4.53
C GLN A 144 6.26 -1.54 -4.32
N THR A 145 5.32 -0.64 -4.04
CA THR A 145 5.58 0.76 -3.71
C THR A 145 6.36 0.86 -2.39
N TYR A 146 6.04 0.06 -1.38
CA TYR A 146 6.79 0.00 -0.14
C TYR A 146 8.24 -0.48 -0.34
N ARG A 147 8.45 -1.58 -1.09
CA ARG A 147 9.81 -2.07 -1.40
C ARG A 147 10.62 -1.08 -2.20
N TYR A 148 9.97 -0.37 -3.10
CA TYR A 148 10.59 0.66 -3.90
C TYR A 148 11.00 1.87 -3.04
N VAL A 149 10.09 2.36 -2.20
CA VAL A 149 10.36 3.45 -1.26
C VAL A 149 11.43 3.04 -0.26
N GLN A 150 11.43 1.81 0.27
CA GLN A 150 12.51 1.32 1.13
C GLN A 150 13.85 1.23 0.38
N ARG A 151 13.85 0.86 -0.89
CA ARG A 151 15.05 0.85 -1.73
C ARG A 151 15.54 2.29 -1.95
N LEU A 152 14.64 3.22 -2.28
CA LEU A 152 14.96 4.64 -2.40
C LEU A 152 15.50 5.22 -1.10
N LEU A 153 14.89 4.90 0.05
CA LEU A 153 15.32 5.36 1.38
C LEU A 153 16.67 4.77 1.82
N LYS A 154 16.99 3.55 1.37
CA LYS A 154 18.31 2.93 1.58
C LYS A 154 19.38 3.49 0.65
N GLU A 155 19.03 3.77 -0.61
CA GLU A 155 19.91 4.39 -1.61
C GLU A 155 20.13 5.88 -1.34
N SER A 156 19.16 6.58 -0.73
CA SER A 156 19.25 7.99 -0.32
C SER A 156 20.11 8.22 0.92
N GLY A 157 20.60 7.16 1.57
CA GLY A 157 21.67 7.28 2.57
C GLY A 157 22.93 7.95 2.01
N GLU A 158 23.08 7.99 0.68
CA GLU A 158 24.27 8.54 0.02
C GLU A 158 24.02 9.59 -1.07
N ASN A 159 22.78 10.08 -1.34
CA ASN A 159 22.60 11.24 -2.24
C ASN A 159 21.28 12.04 -2.09
N ASN A 160 21.41 13.25 -1.53
CA ASN A 160 20.67 14.49 -1.83
C ASN A 160 19.11 14.46 -1.80
N ASN A 161 18.51 14.43 -0.60
CA ASN A 161 17.08 14.70 -0.36
C ASN A 161 16.68 16.11 -0.80
N ARG A 162 16.37 16.30 -2.08
CA ARG A 162 15.89 17.58 -2.63
C ARG A 162 14.43 17.76 -2.24
N ARG A 163 14.16 18.77 -1.40
CA ARG A 163 12.81 19.18 -1.03
C ARG A 163 12.28 20.22 -2.03
N LEU A 164 11.07 20.00 -2.52
CA LEU A 164 10.30 20.91 -3.36
C LEU A 164 9.49 21.85 -2.47
N ALA A 165 9.62 23.16 -2.66
CA ALA A 165 8.85 24.15 -1.91
C ALA A 165 7.57 24.47 -2.69
N VAL A 166 6.41 24.26 -2.08
CA VAL A 166 5.09 24.48 -2.71
C VAL A 166 4.20 25.34 -1.84
N LYS A 167 3.35 26.15 -2.46
CA LYS A 167 2.31 26.90 -1.74
C LYS A 167 1.03 26.09 -1.69
N GLU A 168 0.49 25.92 -0.50
CA GLU A 168 -0.74 25.18 -0.22
C GLU A 168 -1.55 25.97 0.82
N ASN A 169 -2.79 26.36 0.49
CA ASN A 169 -3.69 27.11 1.38
C ASN A 169 -3.09 28.37 2.03
N GLY A 170 -2.16 29.05 1.34
CA GLY A 170 -1.47 30.24 1.85
C GLY A 170 -0.21 29.96 2.68
N SER A 171 0.09 28.69 2.96
CA SER A 171 1.30 28.24 3.65
C SER A 171 2.36 27.73 2.67
N LEU A 172 3.63 27.81 3.07
CA LEU A 172 4.76 27.23 2.32
C LEU A 172 5.07 25.84 2.89
N CYS A 173 4.78 24.81 2.10
CA CYS A 173 5.04 23.41 2.43
C CYS A 173 6.31 22.92 1.73
N PHE A 174 7.02 21.99 2.35
CA PHE A 174 8.21 21.35 1.77
C PHE A 174 7.95 19.87 1.57
N ILE A 175 8.04 19.41 0.33
CA ILE A 175 7.74 18.02 -0.06
C ILE A 175 9.02 17.33 -0.48
N ASP A 176 9.28 16.14 0.06
CA ASP A 176 10.37 15.31 -0.44
C ASP A 176 10.05 14.83 -1.87
N THR A 177 10.90 15.18 -2.82
CA THR A 177 10.70 14.81 -4.23
C THR A 177 10.75 13.30 -4.45
N GLY A 178 11.44 12.55 -3.59
CA GLY A 178 11.43 11.08 -3.61
C GLY A 178 10.07 10.47 -3.29
N MET A 179 9.19 11.21 -2.60
CA MET A 179 7.83 10.77 -2.29
C MET A 179 6.83 11.05 -3.42
N ILE A 180 7.18 11.84 -4.42
CA ILE A 180 6.27 12.16 -5.53
C ILE A 180 6.35 11.04 -6.58
N GLN A 181 5.21 10.39 -6.85
CA GLN A 181 5.08 9.36 -7.88
C GLN A 181 4.82 9.99 -9.25
N TYR A 182 3.88 10.93 -9.30
CA TYR A 182 3.61 11.75 -10.47
C TYR A 182 2.84 13.02 -10.08
N ILE A 183 2.70 13.92 -11.03
CA ILE A 183 2.00 15.19 -10.88
C ILE A 183 0.98 15.31 -12.00
N GLN A 184 -0.26 15.63 -11.63
CA GLN A 184 -1.35 15.88 -12.55
C GLN A 184 -1.69 17.37 -12.62
N ALA A 185 -1.95 17.87 -13.84
CA ALA A 185 -2.35 19.25 -14.04
C ALA A 185 -3.81 19.44 -13.67
N LEU A 186 -4.10 20.48 -12.89
CA LEU A 186 -5.44 20.94 -12.58
C LEU A 186 -5.51 22.46 -12.83
N GLU A 187 -5.84 22.86 -14.05
CA GLU A 187 -5.90 24.27 -14.46
C GLU A 187 -4.59 25.06 -14.21
N ARG A 188 -4.58 25.95 -13.21
CA ARG A 188 -3.41 26.75 -12.77
C ARG A 188 -2.68 26.12 -11.58
N GLU A 189 -3.21 25.01 -11.09
CA GLU A 189 -2.74 24.27 -9.94
C GLU A 189 -2.26 22.87 -10.38
N SER A 190 -1.70 22.13 -9.45
CA SER A 190 -1.27 20.75 -9.69
C SER A 190 -1.67 19.87 -8.52
N ILE A 191 -1.97 18.61 -8.82
CA ILE A 191 -2.14 17.57 -7.82
C ILE A 191 -0.85 16.74 -7.82
N LEU A 192 -0.16 16.70 -6.68
CA LEU A 192 1.01 15.86 -6.45
C LEU A 192 0.50 14.55 -5.89
N TYR A 193 0.70 13.46 -6.64
CA TYR A 193 0.39 12.12 -6.20
C TYR A 193 1.62 11.59 -5.46
N LEU A 194 1.60 11.73 -4.14
CA LEU A 194 2.64 11.21 -3.28
C LEU A 194 2.42 9.72 -3.05
N VAL A 195 3.42 9.04 -2.49
CA VAL A 195 3.31 7.63 -2.08
C VAL A 195 2.11 7.43 -1.13
N ASN A 196 1.89 8.42 -0.28
CA ASN A 196 1.09 8.32 0.92
C ASN A 196 -0.28 9.01 0.75
N GLU A 197 -0.31 10.14 0.06
CA GLU A 197 -1.49 11.00 -0.09
C GLU A 197 -1.43 11.76 -1.42
N HIS A 198 -2.48 12.53 -1.73
CA HIS A 198 -2.43 13.48 -2.83
C HIS A 198 -2.55 14.90 -2.29
N ARG A 199 -1.69 15.81 -2.75
CA ARG A 199 -1.72 17.22 -2.34
C ARG A 199 -2.00 18.14 -3.51
N GLN A 200 -2.96 19.05 -3.34
CA GLN A 200 -3.25 20.08 -4.34
C GLN A 200 -2.43 21.33 -4.01
N VAL A 201 -1.62 21.78 -4.95
CA VAL A 201 -0.70 22.91 -4.77
C VAL A 201 -1.02 24.05 -5.72
N GLN A 202 -0.83 25.28 -5.25
CA GLN A 202 -1.03 26.51 -6.01
C GLN A 202 0.15 26.80 -6.95
N ALA A 203 0.54 25.80 -7.74
CA ALA A 203 1.60 25.88 -8.71
C ALA A 203 1.22 25.06 -9.96
N SER A 204 1.43 25.63 -11.13
CA SER A 204 1.26 24.89 -12.39
C SER A 204 2.37 23.86 -12.54
N ILE A 205 2.11 22.76 -13.27
CA ILE A 205 3.15 21.77 -13.55
C ILE A 205 4.40 22.41 -14.17
N LYS A 206 4.22 23.41 -15.05
CA LYS A 206 5.33 24.10 -15.69
C LYS A 206 6.23 24.83 -14.69
N ALA A 207 5.66 25.37 -13.61
CA ALA A 207 6.44 26.01 -12.56
C ALA A 207 7.20 24.96 -11.72
N LEU A 208 6.58 23.81 -11.45
CA LEU A 208 7.20 22.73 -10.70
C LEU A 208 8.36 22.07 -11.49
N GLU A 209 8.27 22.01 -12.82
CA GLU A 209 9.27 21.41 -13.71
C GLU A 209 10.70 21.93 -13.48
N GLU A 210 10.86 23.22 -13.16
CA GLU A 210 12.17 23.84 -12.95
C GLU A 210 12.83 23.41 -11.62
N GLU A 211 12.03 22.98 -10.66
CA GLU A 211 12.48 22.62 -9.32
C GLU A 211 12.65 21.09 -9.13
N LEU A 212 12.06 20.30 -10.04
CA LEU A 212 12.06 18.85 -9.97
C LEU A 212 13.42 18.23 -10.34
N PRO A 213 13.79 17.11 -9.67
CA PRO A 213 14.99 16.36 -10.03
C PRO A 213 15.00 15.80 -11.47
N PRO A 214 16.18 15.48 -12.03
CA PRO A 214 16.31 14.97 -13.39
C PRO A 214 15.61 13.64 -13.69
N HIS A 215 15.17 12.90 -12.68
CA HIS A 215 14.43 11.65 -12.85
C HIS A 215 12.93 11.86 -13.11
N PHE A 216 12.44 13.10 -13.00
CA PHE A 216 11.09 13.42 -13.42
C PHE A 216 11.03 13.58 -14.95
N TYR A 217 9.95 13.13 -15.57
CA TYR A 217 9.73 13.25 -17.02
C TYR A 217 8.31 13.74 -17.38
N ARG A 218 8.24 14.68 -18.33
CA ARG A 218 6.97 15.23 -18.83
C ARG A 218 6.27 14.28 -19.81
N LEU A 219 5.50 13.34 -19.27
CA LEU A 219 4.76 12.33 -20.02
C LEU A 219 3.70 12.92 -20.98
N HIS A 220 2.93 13.88 -20.49
CA HIS A 220 1.81 14.50 -21.20
C HIS A 220 1.66 15.97 -20.78
N ARG A 221 0.84 16.77 -21.48
CA ARG A 221 0.48 18.12 -20.99
C ARG A 221 -0.20 18.10 -19.62
N SER A 222 -0.79 16.96 -19.25
CA SER A 222 -1.47 16.80 -17.96
C SER A 222 -0.67 16.00 -16.94
N TYR A 223 0.47 15.39 -17.31
CA TYR A 223 1.18 14.46 -16.43
C TYR A 223 2.69 14.71 -16.44
N PHE A 224 3.29 14.75 -15.26
CA PHE A 224 4.73 14.72 -15.02
C PHE A 224 5.02 13.54 -14.12
N ILE A 225 5.75 12.54 -14.60
CA ILE A 225 5.98 11.30 -13.86
C ILE A 225 7.33 11.32 -13.19
N ASN A 226 7.45 10.61 -12.07
CA ASN A 226 8.73 10.21 -11.56
C ASN A 226 9.14 8.87 -12.22
N CYS A 227 10.23 8.86 -12.99
CA CYS A 227 10.67 7.66 -13.71
C CYS A 227 11.06 6.52 -12.77
N ASP A 228 11.37 6.87 -11.53
CA ASP A 228 11.66 5.95 -10.44
C ASP A 228 10.47 5.00 -10.16
N TYR A 229 9.25 5.48 -10.29
CA TYR A 229 8.03 4.71 -10.01
C TYR A 229 7.49 3.96 -11.23
N VAL A 230 8.19 3.94 -12.36
CA VAL A 230 7.72 3.29 -13.59
C VAL A 230 7.95 1.77 -13.51
N ALA A 231 6.86 1.00 -13.58
CA ALA A 231 6.93 -0.46 -13.63
C ALA A 231 7.03 -1.00 -15.06
N LYS A 232 6.25 -0.41 -15.97
CA LYS A 232 6.13 -0.93 -17.35
C LYS A 232 5.71 0.18 -18.31
N ILE A 233 6.24 0.13 -19.53
CA ILE A 233 5.78 0.95 -20.66
C ILE A 233 5.21 0.04 -21.73
N GLU A 234 3.95 0.29 -22.10
CA GLU A 234 3.24 -0.40 -23.17
C GLU A 234 2.80 0.60 -24.23
N ARG A 235 2.31 0.08 -25.36
CA ARG A 235 1.84 0.93 -26.45
C ARG A 235 0.72 1.84 -25.94
N TYR A 236 1.02 3.15 -25.91
CA TYR A 236 0.12 4.23 -25.48
C TYR A 236 -0.22 4.28 -23.99
N LYS A 237 0.51 3.54 -23.14
CA LYS A 237 0.25 3.46 -21.72
C LYS A 237 1.53 3.27 -20.91
N LEU A 238 1.62 3.96 -19.78
CA LEU A 238 2.66 3.78 -18.77
C LEU A 238 2.02 3.28 -17.49
N THR A 239 2.58 2.25 -16.88
CA THR A 239 2.10 1.69 -15.62
C THR A 239 3.12 1.96 -14.52
N LEU A 240 2.65 2.53 -13.41
CA LEU A 240 3.45 2.76 -12.21
C LEU A 240 3.51 1.49 -11.35
N ILE A 241 4.45 1.44 -10.41
CA ILE A 241 4.58 0.34 -9.43
C ILE A 241 3.37 0.20 -8.48
N THR A 242 2.52 1.22 -8.41
CA THR A 242 1.21 1.13 -7.73
C THR A 242 0.17 0.35 -8.52
N GLY A 243 0.43 0.09 -9.81
CA GLY A 243 -0.54 -0.45 -10.76
C GLY A 243 -1.32 0.64 -11.51
N GLU A 244 -1.13 1.91 -11.18
CA GLU A 244 -1.81 3.02 -11.84
C GLU A 244 -1.34 3.22 -13.28
N GLU A 245 -2.28 3.54 -14.18
CA GLU A 245 -2.05 3.57 -15.62
C GLU A 245 -2.22 5.00 -16.17
N LEU A 246 -1.14 5.55 -16.73
CA LEU A 246 -1.10 6.89 -17.29
C LEU A 246 -1.04 6.83 -18.83
N PRO A 247 -1.85 7.66 -19.53
CA PRO A 247 -1.91 7.62 -20.98
C PRO A 247 -0.67 8.24 -21.63
N ILE A 248 -0.11 7.56 -22.64
CA ILE A 248 0.97 8.09 -23.48
C ILE A 248 0.39 8.57 -24.82
N PRO A 249 0.69 9.82 -25.25
CA PRO A 249 0.29 10.31 -26.57
C PRO A 249 0.82 9.43 -27.71
N LYS A 250 -0.06 9.00 -28.63
CA LYS A 250 0.29 8.09 -29.74
C LYS A 250 1.50 8.57 -30.55
N MET A 251 1.55 9.86 -30.86
CA MET A 251 2.62 10.46 -31.68
C MET A 251 3.95 10.57 -30.95
N ARG A 252 3.95 10.61 -29.61
CA ARG A 252 5.18 10.74 -28.81
C ARG A 252 5.61 9.41 -28.19
N TYR A 253 4.90 8.31 -28.47
CA TYR A 253 5.16 7.02 -27.81
C TYR A 253 6.62 6.57 -27.90
N THR A 254 7.19 6.54 -29.11
CA THR A 254 8.59 6.10 -29.31
C THR A 254 9.56 6.98 -28.54
N GLN A 255 9.41 8.30 -28.66
CA GLN A 255 10.26 9.28 -27.96
C GLN A 255 10.18 9.10 -26.44
N ILE A 256 8.96 9.00 -25.90
CA ILE A 256 8.72 8.87 -24.46
C ILE A 256 9.31 7.57 -23.92
N ARG A 257 9.12 6.46 -24.64
CA ARG A 257 9.72 5.18 -24.27
C ARG A 257 11.24 5.31 -24.20
N ASP A 258 11.87 5.84 -25.24
CA ASP A 258 13.32 5.94 -25.33
C ASP A 258 13.90 6.88 -24.25
N ASP A 259 13.26 8.02 -24.01
CA ASP A 259 13.67 8.98 -22.96
C ASP A 259 13.58 8.37 -21.56
N VAL A 260 12.44 7.74 -21.22
CA VAL A 260 12.23 7.16 -19.89
C VAL A 260 13.18 5.97 -19.68
N THR A 261 13.39 5.13 -20.68
CA THR A 261 14.38 4.05 -20.62
C THR A 261 15.79 4.60 -20.37
N ALA A 262 16.21 5.67 -21.07
CA ALA A 262 17.52 6.28 -20.87
C ALA A 262 17.70 6.89 -19.47
N ILE A 263 16.64 7.47 -18.88
CA ILE A 263 16.66 7.98 -17.50
C ILE A 263 16.87 6.84 -16.50
N ILE A 264 16.15 5.74 -16.67
CA ILE A 264 16.23 4.56 -15.79
C ILE A 264 17.62 3.90 -15.90
N GLU A 265 18.14 3.72 -17.11
CA GLU A 265 19.46 3.10 -17.33
C GLU A 265 20.63 3.94 -16.80
N LYS A 266 20.57 5.28 -16.95
CA LYS A 266 21.59 6.19 -16.39
C LYS A 266 21.69 6.11 -14.86
N LYS A 267 20.59 5.75 -14.19
CA LYS A 267 20.58 5.54 -12.74
C LYS A 267 21.17 4.17 -12.38
N ALA A 268 20.88 3.12 -13.13
CA ALA A 268 21.42 1.77 -12.90
C ALA A 268 22.95 1.68 -13.08
N GLY A 269 23.54 2.51 -13.96
CA GLY A 269 24.99 2.55 -14.21
C GLY A 269 25.83 3.42 -13.25
N ARG A 270 25.24 3.96 -12.17
CA ARG A 270 25.92 4.79 -11.16
C ARG A 270 26.27 4.04 -9.87
N ASN A 271 26.10 2.71 -9.85
CA ASN A 271 26.48 1.83 -8.73
C ASN A 271 27.92 1.34 -8.86
#